data_AF-A0A2V6DMC3-F1
#
_entry.id   AF-A0A2V6DMC3-F1
#
_cell.length_a   1.000
_cell.length_b   1.000
_cell.length_c   1.000
_cell.angle_alpha   90.00
_cell.angle_beta   90.00
_cell.angle_gamma   90.00
#
_symmetry.space_group_name_H-M   'P 1'
#
loop_
_entity.id
_entity.type
_entity.pdbx_description
1 polymer ?
#
loop_
_entity_poly.entity_id
_entity_poly.type
_entity_poly.pdbx_seq_one_letter_code
_entity_poly.pdbx_strand_id
1 'polypeptide(L)'
;MKSLLAINSAMRSRSSVVNGRRIKRGVSSIIESDMESVVVIFQAVKLQPEIIAQSGDDVWAPASVPDTNSLAKVATAAKECTACPLYRRATQTVFGEGPKRATMLMIGEQPGDYEDVAGKPFVGPAGKILNRALEDAGINRDAVYVTNAVKHFKWEPRGKRRIHQKPSARDIAACRPWLEAELRLVEPKLVVVLGSTAGQTI
;
A
#
# COMPACT_ATOMS: atom_id res chain seq x y z
N MET A 1 13.99 -0.58 -29.84
CA MET A 1 12.68 0.14 -29.90
C MET A 1 12.01 -0.08 -31.25
N LYS A 2 11.46 -1.27 -31.54
CA LYS A 2 10.72 -1.53 -32.80
C LYS A 2 9.54 -2.53 -32.68
N SER A 3 9.04 -2.82 -31.48
CA SER A 3 7.95 -3.80 -31.30
C SER A 3 6.60 -3.22 -30.82
N LEU A 4 6.45 -1.90 -30.70
CA LEU A 4 5.22 -1.27 -30.16
C LEU A 4 4.22 -0.74 -31.21
N LEU A 5 4.41 -1.04 -32.51
CA LEU A 5 3.64 -0.40 -33.59
C LEU A 5 2.43 -1.22 -34.09
N ALA A 6 2.13 -2.39 -33.54
CA ALA A 6 1.13 -3.30 -34.14
C ALA A 6 -0.30 -3.24 -33.55
N ILE A 7 -0.58 -2.48 -32.49
CA ILE A 7 -1.88 -2.57 -31.78
C ILE A 7 -2.88 -1.46 -32.16
N ASN A 8 -2.41 -0.33 -32.70
CA ASN A 8 -3.26 0.88 -32.86
C ASN A 8 -4.23 0.90 -34.07
N SER A 9 -4.36 -0.17 -34.86
CA SER A 9 -5.15 -0.11 -36.11
C SER A 9 -6.62 -0.54 -36.02
N ALA A 10 -7.14 -0.98 -34.86
CA ALA A 10 -8.42 -1.71 -34.82
C ALA A 10 -9.63 -0.98 -34.19
N MET A 11 -9.54 0.28 -33.74
CA MET A 11 -10.67 0.94 -33.06
C MET A 11 -10.98 2.36 -33.55
N ARG A 12 -11.40 2.50 -34.82
CA ARG A 12 -12.02 3.76 -35.31
C ARG A 12 -13.44 3.56 -35.85
N SER A 13 -14.34 4.38 -35.28
CA SER A 13 -15.61 4.91 -35.81
C SER A 13 -16.93 4.20 -35.48
N ARG A 14 -17.82 4.92 -34.77
CA ARG A 14 -19.18 5.34 -35.19
C ARG A 14 -19.85 6.19 -34.09
N SER A 15 -20.33 7.38 -34.45
CA SER A 15 -21.07 8.31 -33.56
C SER A 15 -22.56 8.27 -33.88
N SER A 16 -23.43 8.26 -32.86
CA SER A 16 -24.91 8.31 -33.01
C SER A 16 -25.51 9.55 -32.34
N VAL A 17 -26.50 10.19 -33.00
CA VAL A 17 -27.22 11.40 -32.56
C VAL A 17 -28.59 11.01 -32.00
N VAL A 18 -28.99 11.56 -30.84
CA VAL A 18 -30.37 11.47 -30.30
C VAL A 18 -30.82 12.85 -29.81
N ASN A 19 -32.00 13.29 -30.27
CA ASN A 19 -32.76 14.48 -29.86
C ASN A 19 -32.06 15.84 -29.90
N GLY A 20 -31.52 16.22 -31.06
CA GLY A 20 -31.26 17.63 -31.43
C GLY A 20 -30.26 18.40 -30.57
N ARG A 21 -29.71 17.80 -29.52
CA ARG A 21 -28.62 18.34 -28.70
C ARG A 21 -27.36 17.54 -29.00
N ARG A 22 -26.31 18.27 -29.38
CA ARG A 22 -24.95 17.73 -29.52
C ARG A 22 -24.45 17.36 -28.11
N ILE A 23 -24.66 16.12 -27.68
CA ILE A 23 -24.03 15.62 -26.45
C ILE A 23 -22.56 15.38 -26.79
N LYS A 24 -21.66 16.28 -26.34
CA LYS A 24 -20.25 15.93 -26.19
C LYS A 24 -20.17 14.83 -25.14
N ARG A 25 -20.24 13.55 -25.55
CA ARG A 25 -19.69 12.46 -24.75
C ARG A 25 -18.17 12.59 -24.84
N GLY A 26 -17.61 13.49 -24.03
CA GLY A 26 -16.19 13.54 -23.76
C GLY A 26 -15.82 12.37 -22.85
N VAL A 27 -15.73 11.17 -23.45
CA VAL A 27 -15.08 9.99 -22.83
C VAL A 27 -13.81 9.66 -23.63
N SER A 28 -13.19 10.67 -24.25
CA SER A 28 -12.07 10.48 -25.18
C SER A 28 -10.97 11.53 -25.01
N SER A 29 -10.78 12.08 -23.80
CA SER A 29 -9.72 13.07 -23.55
C SER A 29 -9.00 12.89 -22.20
N ILE A 30 -8.88 11.67 -21.69
CA ILE A 30 -7.98 11.38 -20.54
C ILE A 30 -6.87 10.41 -20.96
N ILE A 31 -6.69 10.19 -22.26
CA ILE A 31 -5.58 9.42 -22.80
C ILE A 31 -4.79 10.42 -23.65
N GLU A 32 -3.51 10.60 -23.33
CA GLU A 32 -2.59 11.63 -23.86
C GLU A 32 -2.64 12.99 -23.18
N SER A 33 -2.36 13.01 -21.87
CA SER A 33 -1.55 14.08 -21.28
C SER A 33 -0.76 13.50 -20.09
N ASP A 34 0.57 13.48 -20.27
CA ASP A 34 1.58 13.45 -19.22
C ASP A 34 1.80 12.14 -18.45
N MET A 35 2.38 11.15 -19.16
CA MET A 35 3.17 10.05 -18.56
C MET A 35 4.41 10.53 -17.77
N GLU A 36 4.60 11.84 -17.60
CA GLU A 36 5.60 12.45 -16.70
C GLU A 36 5.08 12.64 -15.26
N SER A 37 3.81 12.32 -14.97
CA SER A 37 3.20 12.57 -13.65
C SER A 37 3.29 11.42 -12.64
N VAL A 38 3.93 10.29 -12.97
CA VAL A 38 4.14 9.16 -12.03
C VAL A 38 5.63 8.98 -11.72
N VAL A 39 6.35 10.09 -11.62
CA VAL A 39 7.68 10.16 -10.99
C VAL A 39 7.56 11.12 -9.80
N VAL A 40 7.09 10.60 -8.67
CA VAL A 40 6.90 11.35 -7.42
C VAL A 40 7.19 10.33 -6.29
N ILE A 41 8.18 10.43 -5.40
CA ILE A 41 9.22 11.40 -5.04
C ILE A 41 10.37 10.57 -4.44
N PHE A 42 11.61 10.76 -4.91
CA PHE A 42 12.81 10.44 -4.12
C PHE A 42 13.31 11.78 -3.56
N GLN A 43 12.79 12.18 -2.41
CA GLN A 43 13.47 13.12 -1.53
C GLN A 43 13.58 12.46 -0.17
N ALA A 44 14.79 12.51 0.37
CA ALA A 44 15.17 11.95 1.65
C ALA A 44 14.14 12.30 2.74
N VAL A 45 13.37 11.31 3.17
CA VAL A 45 12.58 11.39 4.41
C VAL A 45 13.56 11.31 5.57
N LYS A 46 14.25 12.42 5.86
CA LYS A 46 14.84 12.64 7.18
C LYS A 46 13.76 13.29 8.03
N LEU A 47 13.01 12.52 8.81
CA LEU A 47 12.09 13.08 9.79
C LEU A 47 12.15 12.31 11.12
N GLN A 48 12.73 13.05 12.06
CA GLN A 48 12.73 13.03 13.53
C GLN A 48 12.38 11.70 14.24
N PRO A 49 13.37 11.09 14.92
CA PRO A 49 13.09 10.12 15.97
C PRO A 49 12.46 10.84 17.16
N GLU A 50 11.73 10.10 17.99
CA GLU A 50 11.06 10.52 19.23
C GLU A 50 9.55 10.81 19.10
N ILE A 51 8.78 9.74 18.86
CA ILE A 51 7.40 9.70 19.36
C ILE A 51 7.36 8.64 20.47
N ILE A 52 7.65 9.08 21.70
CA ILE A 52 7.07 8.44 22.89
C ILE A 52 5.82 9.26 23.21
N ALA A 53 4.65 8.71 22.91
CA ALA A 53 3.37 9.35 23.21
C ALA A 53 2.53 8.45 24.11
N GLN A 54 1.75 9.06 25.00
CA GLN A 54 0.91 8.36 25.95
C GLN A 54 -0.52 8.93 25.95
N SER A 55 -1.50 8.08 26.19
CA SER A 55 -2.91 8.46 26.36
C SER A 55 -3.61 7.41 27.21
N GLY A 56 -3.82 7.68 28.51
CA GLY A 56 -4.21 6.64 29.46
C GLY A 56 -3.14 5.55 29.55
N ASP A 57 -3.54 4.29 29.48
CA ASP A 57 -2.63 3.11 29.52
C ASP A 57 -2.03 2.76 28.14
N ASP A 58 -2.31 3.58 27.12
CA ASP A 58 -1.80 3.39 25.77
C ASP A 58 -0.47 4.12 25.58
N VAL A 59 0.50 3.39 25.00
CA VAL A 59 1.85 3.90 24.69
C VAL A 59 2.13 3.70 23.21
N TRP A 60 2.68 4.72 22.58
CA TRP A 60 3.28 4.66 21.25
C TRP A 60 4.78 4.91 21.40
N ALA A 61 5.58 4.02 20.84
CA ALA A 61 7.02 4.14 20.72
C ALA A 61 7.43 3.70 19.30
N PRO A 62 8.58 4.15 18.77
CA PRO A 62 9.08 3.62 17.52
C PRO A 62 9.31 2.10 17.65
N ALA A 63 8.84 1.33 16.67
CA ALA A 63 9.07 -0.11 16.66
C ALA A 63 10.57 -0.46 16.67
N SER A 64 10.94 -1.45 17.47
CA SER A 64 12.31 -1.94 17.56
C SER A 64 12.59 -2.93 16.44
N VAL A 65 13.32 -2.47 15.42
CA VAL A 65 13.73 -3.31 14.28
C VAL A 65 15.10 -3.93 14.57
N PRO A 66 15.30 -5.24 14.41
CA PRO A 66 16.61 -5.84 14.58
C PRO A 66 17.59 -5.34 13.53
N ASP A 67 18.82 -5.06 13.92
CA ASP A 67 19.89 -4.72 12.98
C ASP A 67 20.29 -5.94 12.15
N THR A 68 19.73 -6.05 10.95
CA THR A 68 19.93 -7.18 10.06
C THR A 68 19.64 -6.84 8.60
N ASN A 69 20.29 -7.59 7.70
CA ASN A 69 20.07 -7.57 6.25
C ASN A 69 19.12 -8.69 5.77
N SER A 70 18.41 -9.33 6.70
CA SER A 70 17.46 -10.41 6.42
C SER A 70 16.02 -9.94 6.63
N LEU A 71 15.28 -9.81 5.52
CA LEU A 71 13.86 -9.48 5.53
C LEU A 71 13.04 -10.50 6.35
N ALA A 72 13.41 -11.78 6.29
CA ALA A 72 12.77 -12.82 7.09
C ALA A 72 12.97 -12.62 8.60
N LYS A 73 14.17 -12.19 9.04
CA LYS A 73 14.41 -11.90 10.47
C LYS A 73 13.61 -10.67 10.94
N VAL A 74 13.50 -9.64 10.09
CA VAL A 74 12.65 -8.47 10.36
C VAL A 74 11.18 -8.88 10.47
N ALA A 75 10.68 -9.68 9.52
CA ALA A 75 9.30 -10.17 9.53
C ALA A 75 9.00 -11.01 10.78
N THR A 76 9.93 -11.86 11.22
CA THR A 76 9.79 -12.62 12.47
C THR A 76 9.73 -11.70 13.69
N ALA A 77 10.61 -10.70 13.79
CA ALA A 77 10.58 -9.75 14.91
C ALA A 77 9.29 -8.92 14.95
N ALA A 78 8.74 -8.55 13.78
CA ALA A 78 7.51 -7.79 13.69
C ALA A 78 6.28 -8.52 14.25
N LYS A 79 6.29 -9.85 14.35
CA LYS A 79 5.21 -10.64 14.97
C LYS A 79 5.04 -10.36 16.46
N GLU A 80 6.11 -9.97 17.13
CA GLU A 80 6.13 -9.66 18.57
C GLU A 80 6.01 -8.15 18.84
N CYS A 81 5.65 -7.36 17.83
CA CYS A 81 5.67 -5.90 17.93
C CYS A 81 4.56 -5.37 18.84
N THR A 82 4.95 -4.72 19.95
CA THR A 82 4.03 -4.06 20.90
C THR A 82 4.12 -2.53 20.87
N ALA A 83 4.71 -1.97 19.81
CA ALA A 83 5.08 -0.55 19.70
C ALA A 83 3.90 0.46 19.76
N CYS A 84 2.67 0.01 19.54
CA CYS A 84 1.46 0.82 19.67
C CYS A 84 0.27 -0.06 20.10
N PRO A 85 -0.82 0.49 20.66
CA PRO A 85 -1.92 -0.30 21.23
C PRO A 85 -2.64 -1.25 20.27
N LEU A 86 -2.44 -1.10 18.95
CA LEU A 86 -3.11 -1.91 17.93
C LEU A 86 -2.85 -3.40 18.07
N TYR A 87 -1.68 -3.82 18.58
CA TYR A 87 -1.34 -5.23 18.78
C TYR A 87 -2.33 -5.93 19.73
N ARG A 88 -2.96 -5.19 20.66
CA ARG A 88 -3.84 -5.78 21.67
C ARG A 88 -5.14 -6.34 21.08
N ARG A 89 -5.57 -5.82 19.93
CA ARG A 89 -6.87 -6.15 19.33
C ARG A 89 -6.77 -6.79 17.94
N ALA A 90 -5.71 -6.48 17.20
CA ALA A 90 -5.40 -7.21 15.98
C ALA A 90 -5.21 -8.71 16.28
N THR A 91 -5.50 -9.58 15.31
CA THR A 91 -5.27 -11.02 15.49
C THR A 91 -3.78 -11.32 15.43
N GLN A 92 -3.07 -10.65 14.52
CA GLN A 92 -1.63 -10.81 14.31
C GLN A 92 -1.07 -9.64 13.50
N THR A 93 0.26 -9.51 13.50
CA THR A 93 0.97 -8.66 12.54
C THR A 93 0.77 -9.18 11.11
N VAL A 94 0.40 -8.29 10.19
CA VAL A 94 0.45 -8.54 8.74
C VAL A 94 1.63 -7.76 8.16
N PHE A 95 2.73 -8.49 7.97
CA PHE A 95 3.94 -7.96 7.33
C PHE A 95 3.78 -7.90 5.80
N GLY A 96 4.75 -7.31 5.10
CA GLY A 96 4.74 -7.32 3.64
C GLY A 96 5.08 -8.70 3.04
N GLU A 97 4.66 -8.91 1.79
CA GLU A 97 4.87 -10.14 1.03
C GLU A 97 5.32 -9.84 -0.40
N GLY A 98 6.33 -10.58 -0.87
CA GLY A 98 6.88 -10.49 -2.22
C GLY A 98 8.37 -10.82 -2.26
N PRO A 99 9.01 -10.73 -3.44
CA PRO A 99 10.42 -11.06 -3.57
C PRO A 99 11.31 -10.02 -2.88
N LYS A 100 12.41 -10.47 -2.25
CA LYS A 100 13.41 -9.61 -1.60
C LYS A 100 14.02 -8.54 -2.53
N ARG A 101 13.96 -8.73 -3.85
CA ARG A 101 14.47 -7.78 -4.85
C ARG A 101 13.38 -7.38 -5.83
N ALA A 102 12.17 -7.13 -5.32
CA ALA A 102 11.08 -6.61 -6.12
C ALA A 102 11.48 -5.27 -6.74
N THR A 103 11.28 -5.10 -8.05
CA THR A 103 11.54 -3.81 -8.71
C THR A 103 10.48 -2.78 -8.37
N MET A 104 9.31 -3.23 -7.91
CA MET A 104 8.18 -2.41 -7.52
C MET A 104 7.70 -2.82 -6.12
N LEU A 105 7.46 -1.83 -5.27
CA LEU A 105 6.88 -2.00 -3.95
C LEU A 105 5.59 -1.18 -3.85
N MET A 106 4.51 -1.78 -3.35
CA MET A 106 3.22 -1.12 -3.15
C MET A 106 2.87 -1.01 -1.66
N ILE A 107 2.41 0.16 -1.24
CA ILE A 107 2.11 0.48 0.16
C ILE A 107 0.63 0.84 0.32
N GLY A 108 -0.13 0.03 1.05
CA GLY A 108 -1.46 0.36 1.53
C GLY A 108 -1.47 1.03 2.90
N GLU A 109 -2.65 1.30 3.45
CA GLU A 109 -2.80 1.96 4.75
C GLU A 109 -2.49 1.01 5.93
N GLN A 110 -3.30 -0.04 6.06
CA GLN A 110 -3.22 -1.04 7.12
C GLN A 110 -3.90 -2.35 6.66
N PRO A 111 -3.75 -3.46 7.40
CA PRO A 111 -4.46 -4.70 7.10
C PRO A 111 -5.97 -4.51 7.34
N GLY A 112 -6.80 -5.16 6.53
CA GLY A 112 -8.23 -5.27 6.77
C GLY A 112 -8.62 -6.53 7.53
N ASP A 113 -9.92 -6.78 7.62
CA ASP A 113 -10.50 -7.94 8.31
C ASP A 113 -9.97 -9.27 7.77
N TYR A 114 -9.90 -9.42 6.44
CA TYR A 114 -9.41 -10.65 5.80
C TYR A 114 -7.90 -10.81 6.00
N GLU A 115 -7.14 -9.74 5.84
CA GLU A 115 -5.69 -9.73 5.97
C GLU A 115 -5.24 -10.07 7.40
N ASP A 116 -5.89 -9.50 8.40
CA ASP A 116 -5.60 -9.71 9.82
C ASP A 116 -5.81 -11.17 10.25
N VAL A 117 -6.84 -11.84 9.73
CA VAL A 117 -7.04 -13.28 9.98
C VAL A 117 -6.05 -14.13 9.18
N ALA A 118 -5.79 -13.76 7.92
CA ALA A 118 -4.93 -14.54 7.03
C ALA A 118 -3.43 -14.38 7.32
N GLY A 119 -3.02 -13.30 8.00
CA GLY A 119 -1.61 -12.96 8.19
C GLY A 119 -0.92 -12.50 6.91
N LYS A 120 -1.68 -12.11 5.87
CA LYS A 120 -1.17 -11.78 4.53
C LYS A 120 -1.76 -10.48 4.00
N PRO A 121 -0.95 -9.61 3.36
CA PRO A 121 -1.43 -8.34 2.83
C PRO A 121 -2.21 -8.54 1.52
N PHE A 122 -3.26 -7.72 1.31
CA PHE A 122 -4.05 -7.69 0.08
C PHE A 122 -4.66 -9.04 -0.34
N VAL A 123 -5.28 -9.76 0.58
CA VAL A 123 -6.00 -11.01 0.30
C VAL A 123 -7.52 -10.85 0.26
N GLY A 124 -8.03 -9.74 0.78
CA GLY A 124 -9.45 -9.39 0.80
C GLY A 124 -9.97 -8.78 -0.52
N PRO A 125 -11.18 -8.21 -0.51
CA PRO A 125 -11.80 -7.62 -1.71
C PRO A 125 -10.93 -6.55 -2.39
N ALA A 126 -10.29 -5.67 -1.63
CA ALA A 126 -9.39 -4.66 -2.17
C ALA A 126 -8.14 -5.28 -2.83
N GLY A 127 -7.63 -6.39 -2.28
CA GLY A 127 -6.53 -7.15 -2.88
C GLY A 127 -6.89 -7.80 -4.21
N LYS A 128 -8.14 -8.28 -4.36
CA LYS A 128 -8.64 -8.77 -5.66
C LYS A 128 -8.67 -7.68 -6.71
N ILE A 129 -9.09 -6.47 -6.34
CA ILE A 129 -9.09 -5.30 -7.23
C ILE A 129 -7.65 -4.93 -7.61
N LEU A 130 -6.72 -4.92 -6.64
CA LEU A 130 -5.30 -4.66 -6.89
C LEU A 130 -4.71 -5.68 -7.88
N ASN A 131 -4.95 -6.97 -7.67
CA ASN A 131 -4.45 -8.02 -8.55
C ASN A 131 -5.02 -7.88 -9.97
N ARG A 132 -6.29 -7.50 -10.09
CA ARG A 132 -6.90 -7.23 -11.40
C ARG A 132 -6.25 -6.02 -12.09
N ALA A 133 -6.00 -4.95 -11.37
CA ALA A 133 -5.34 -3.76 -11.92
C ALA A 133 -3.90 -4.06 -12.37
N LEU A 134 -3.17 -4.90 -11.62
CA LEU A 134 -1.85 -5.38 -12.01
C LEU A 134 -1.90 -6.20 -13.31
N GLU A 135 -2.86 -7.13 -13.41
CA GLU A 135 -3.09 -7.93 -14.60
C GLU A 135 -3.41 -7.06 -15.81
N ASP A 136 -4.36 -6.12 -15.67
CA ASP A 136 -4.77 -5.20 -16.74
C ASP A 136 -3.61 -4.28 -17.18
N ALA A 137 -2.68 -3.96 -16.28
CA ALA A 137 -1.46 -3.21 -16.57
C ALA A 137 -0.29 -4.05 -17.13
N GLY A 138 -0.47 -5.37 -17.26
CA GLY A 138 0.59 -6.29 -17.69
C GLY A 138 1.73 -6.46 -16.69
N ILE A 139 1.49 -6.19 -15.41
CA ILE A 139 2.47 -6.31 -14.34
C ILE A 139 2.33 -7.68 -13.67
N ASN A 140 3.41 -8.46 -13.66
CA ASN A 140 3.43 -9.73 -12.93
C ASN A 140 3.38 -9.50 -11.42
N ARG A 141 2.31 -9.97 -10.76
CA ARG A 141 2.12 -9.87 -9.30
C ARG A 141 3.27 -10.47 -8.48
N ASP A 142 3.91 -11.54 -8.98
CA ASP A 142 5.00 -12.24 -8.29
C ASP A 142 6.31 -11.43 -8.29
N ALA A 143 6.40 -10.40 -9.12
CA ALA A 143 7.53 -9.47 -9.16
C ALA A 143 7.34 -8.25 -8.23
N VAL A 144 6.18 -8.13 -7.56
CA VAL A 144 5.80 -6.98 -6.74
C VAL A 144 5.86 -7.33 -5.26
N TYR A 145 6.50 -6.46 -4.47
CA TYR A 145 6.39 -6.50 -3.02
C TYR A 145 5.20 -5.65 -2.59
N VAL A 146 4.30 -6.18 -1.76
CA VAL A 146 3.16 -5.42 -1.24
C VAL A 146 3.22 -5.39 0.27
N THR A 147 2.90 -4.23 0.85
CA THR A 147 2.90 -4.04 2.30
C THR A 147 1.93 -2.92 2.69
N ASN A 148 1.84 -2.62 3.99
CA ASN A 148 1.03 -1.52 4.52
C ASN A 148 1.87 -0.60 5.39
N ALA A 149 1.50 0.68 5.50
CA ALA A 149 2.18 1.62 6.39
C ALA A 149 2.08 1.20 7.87
N VAL A 150 0.93 0.66 8.28
CA VAL A 150 0.71 0.08 9.62
C VAL A 150 0.54 -1.43 9.49
N LYS A 151 1.13 -2.22 10.41
CA LYS A 151 1.15 -3.70 10.33
C LYS A 151 0.07 -4.41 11.14
N HIS A 152 -0.71 -3.69 11.93
CA HIS A 152 -1.80 -4.24 12.73
C HIS A 152 -3.12 -3.63 12.30
N PHE A 153 -4.19 -4.43 12.25
CA PHE A 153 -5.52 -3.95 11.89
C PHE A 153 -6.14 -3.14 13.04
N LYS A 154 -6.39 -1.85 12.80
CA LYS A 154 -7.15 -1.00 13.72
C LYS A 154 -8.64 -1.08 13.42
N TRP A 155 -9.41 -1.52 14.42
CA TRP A 155 -10.85 -1.70 14.27
C TRP A 155 -11.62 -1.62 15.59
N GLU A 156 -12.93 -1.42 15.46
CA GLU A 156 -13.89 -1.43 16.58
C GLU A 156 -15.00 -2.48 16.39
N PRO A 157 -15.42 -3.17 17.46
CA PRO A 157 -16.51 -4.12 17.37
C PRO A 157 -17.84 -3.41 17.14
N ARG A 158 -18.61 -3.91 16.18
CA ARG A 158 -20.03 -3.56 16.02
C ARG A 158 -20.84 -4.85 15.91
N GLY A 159 -21.31 -5.32 17.06
CA GLY A 159 -21.86 -6.67 17.19
C GLY A 159 -20.79 -7.70 16.82
N LYS A 160 -21.10 -8.59 15.86
CA LYS A 160 -20.16 -9.61 15.35
C LYS A 160 -19.18 -9.09 14.29
N ARG A 161 -19.30 -7.83 13.86
CA ARG A 161 -18.49 -7.25 12.77
C ARG A 161 -17.31 -6.47 13.33
N ARG A 162 -16.20 -6.51 12.59
CA ARG A 162 -15.01 -5.69 12.84
C ARG A 162 -15.06 -4.47 11.92
N ILE A 163 -15.21 -3.28 12.48
CA ILE A 163 -15.33 -2.03 11.73
C ILE A 163 -13.96 -1.38 11.63
N HIS A 164 -13.41 -1.31 10.41
CA HIS A 164 -12.13 -0.67 10.13
C HIS A 164 -12.11 0.79 10.60
N GLN A 165 -11.02 1.17 11.27
CA GLN A 165 -10.78 2.54 11.75
C GLN A 165 -9.46 3.05 11.20
N LYS A 166 -9.44 4.30 10.73
CA LYS A 166 -8.21 4.91 10.17
C LYS A 166 -7.08 4.92 11.23
N PRO A 167 -5.83 4.52 10.89
CA PRO A 167 -4.68 4.74 11.75
C PRO A 167 -4.48 6.23 12.03
N SER A 168 -4.10 6.54 13.25
CA SER A 168 -3.71 7.90 13.65
C SER A 168 -2.27 8.19 13.22
N ALA A 169 -1.86 9.46 13.27
CA ALA A 169 -0.47 9.85 13.04
C ALA A 169 0.52 9.14 14.00
N ARG A 170 0.09 8.86 15.25
CA ARG A 170 0.90 8.13 16.23
C ARG A 170 1.03 6.65 15.88
N ASP A 171 -0.04 6.02 15.38
CA ASP A 171 -0.02 4.63 14.90
C ASP A 171 0.97 4.49 13.73
N ILE A 172 0.90 5.42 12.78
CA ILE A 172 1.80 5.50 11.63
C ILE A 172 3.24 5.68 12.09
N ALA A 173 3.50 6.64 12.98
CA ALA A 173 4.85 6.93 13.47
C ALA A 173 5.47 5.75 14.21
N ALA A 174 4.72 5.10 15.10
CA ALA A 174 5.18 3.92 15.82
C ALA A 174 5.53 2.76 14.88
N CYS A 175 4.76 2.60 13.80
CA CYS A 175 4.93 1.50 12.86
C CYS A 175 5.94 1.77 11.72
N ARG A 176 6.29 3.05 11.49
CA ARG A 176 7.20 3.52 10.43
C ARG A 176 8.54 2.76 10.36
N PRO A 177 9.21 2.42 11.47
CA PRO A 177 10.48 1.68 11.40
C PRO A 177 10.37 0.35 10.65
N TRP A 178 9.23 -0.35 10.73
CA TRP A 178 9.02 -1.58 9.95
C TRP A 178 8.97 -1.32 8.44
N LEU A 179 8.28 -0.26 8.03
CA LEU A 179 8.20 0.13 6.62
C LEU A 179 9.57 0.58 6.07
N GLU A 180 10.30 1.36 6.86
CA GLU A 180 11.67 1.76 6.51
C GLU A 180 12.60 0.55 6.36
N ALA A 181 12.46 -0.45 7.23
CA ALA A 181 13.21 -1.69 7.12
C ALA A 181 12.85 -2.46 5.83
N GLU A 182 11.58 -2.54 5.45
CA GLU A 182 11.18 -3.15 4.18
C GLU A 182 11.73 -2.39 2.98
N LEU A 183 11.60 -1.06 2.95
CA LEU A 183 12.14 -0.23 1.87
C LEU A 183 13.65 -0.40 1.73
N ARG A 184 14.39 -0.37 2.85
CA ARG A 184 15.84 -0.57 2.89
C ARG A 184 16.26 -1.97 2.45
N LEU A 185 15.49 -3.01 2.77
CA LEU A 185 15.87 -4.40 2.50
C LEU A 185 15.39 -4.91 1.14
N VAL A 186 14.32 -4.32 0.60
CA VAL A 186 13.78 -4.64 -0.73
C VAL A 186 14.48 -3.83 -1.82
N GLU A 187 14.90 -2.59 -1.51
CA GLU A 187 15.53 -1.65 -2.44
C GLU A 187 14.75 -1.53 -3.77
N PRO A 188 13.44 -1.23 -3.74
CA PRO A 188 12.63 -1.15 -4.95
C PRO A 188 13.04 0.05 -5.81
N LYS A 189 12.85 -0.08 -7.13
CA LYS A 189 13.08 1.03 -8.08
C LYS A 189 11.88 1.97 -8.16
N LEU A 190 10.68 1.46 -7.85
CA LEU A 190 9.42 2.19 -7.86
C LEU A 190 8.62 1.86 -6.60
N VAL A 191 8.14 2.90 -5.93
CA VAL A 191 7.19 2.77 -4.82
C VAL A 191 5.85 3.33 -5.26
N VAL A 192 4.79 2.54 -5.13
CA VAL A 192 3.41 2.94 -5.42
C VAL A 192 2.64 3.04 -4.12
N VAL A 193 2.04 4.19 -3.89
CA VAL A 193 1.25 4.45 -2.68
C VAL A 193 -0.23 4.31 -2.99
N LEU A 194 -0.92 3.43 -2.26
CA LEU A 194 -2.32 3.12 -2.43
C LEU A 194 -3.15 3.85 -1.37
N GLY A 195 -3.44 5.13 -1.62
CA GLY A 195 -4.30 5.97 -0.79
C GLY A 195 -3.56 7.06 0.00
N SER A 196 -4.33 8.02 0.52
CA SER A 196 -3.79 9.25 1.14
C SER A 196 -3.00 9.01 2.42
N THR A 197 -3.42 8.06 3.26
CA THR A 197 -2.73 7.75 4.51
C THR A 197 -1.37 7.13 4.27
N ALA A 198 -1.27 6.20 3.32
CA ALA A 198 0.02 5.64 2.91
C ALA A 198 0.96 6.75 2.38
N GLY A 199 0.41 7.75 1.69
CA GLY A 199 1.19 8.89 1.17
C GLY A 199 1.77 9.81 2.24
N GLN A 200 1.17 9.85 3.43
CA GLN A 200 1.71 10.62 4.57
C GLN A 200 2.88 9.91 5.27
N THR A 201 3.18 8.68 4.87
CA THR A 201 4.16 7.82 5.55
C THR A 201 5.51 7.79 4.85
N ILE A 202 5.54 8.18 3.58
CA ILE A 202 6.74 8.27 2.73
C ILE A 202 7.06 9.72 2.38
#